data_AF-A0A1J4SNI7-F1
#
_entry.id   AF-A0A1J4SNI7-F1
#
_cell.length_a   1.000
_cell.length_b   1.000
_cell.length_c   1.000
_cell.angle_alpha   90.00
_cell.angle_beta   90.00
_cell.angle_gamma   90.00
#
_symmetry.space_group_name_H-M   'P 1'
#
loop_
_entity.id
_entity.type
_entity.pdbx_description
1 polymer ?
#
loop_
_entity_poly.entity_id
_entity_poly.type
_entity_poly.pdbx_seq_one_letter_code
_entity_poly.pdbx_strand_id
1 'polypeptide(L)' 'MKLSEVKRRNRVTGVIAAAILFQATGLDPFLRGIGGVLFSFVILVLLFFMFPMAVEYLERALKRRFNRP' A
#
# COMPACT_ATOMS: atom_id res chain seq x y z
N MET A 1 -3.31 22.55 10.37
CA MET A 1 -2.42 21.66 9.60
C MET A 1 -2.71 21.85 8.13
N LYS A 2 -1.69 22.05 7.28
CA LYS A 2 -1.91 22.19 5.84
C LYS A 2 -2.49 20.87 5.30
N LEU A 3 -3.45 20.93 4.37
CA LEU A 3 -4.05 19.74 3.73
C LEU A 3 -2.98 18.79 3.14
N SER A 4 -1.82 19.32 2.76
CA SER A 4 -0.66 18.54 2.32
C SER A 4 -0.06 17.65 3.41
N GLU A 5 -0.02 18.10 4.66
CA GLU A 5 0.49 17.32 5.79
C GLU A 5 -0.46 16.19 6.16
N VAL A 6 -1.77 16.45 6.14
CA VAL A 6 -2.78 15.42 6.43
C VAL A 6 -2.72 14.31 5.39
N LYS A 7 -2.60 14.67 4.11
CA LYS A 7 -2.46 13.70 3.02
C LYS A 7 -1.15 12.90 3.12
N ARG A 8 -0.04 13.57 3.47
CA ARG A 8 1.25 12.91 3.71
C ARG A 8 1.17 11.95 4.90
N ARG A 9 0.52 12.36 5.99
CA ARG A 9 0.37 11.58 7.21
C ARG A 9 -0.53 10.37 6.98
N ASN A 10 -1.65 10.50 6.27
CA ASN A 10 -2.48 9.37 5.87
C ASN A 10 -1.74 8.39 4.95
N ARG A 11 -0.90 8.88 4.03
CA ARG A 11 -0.05 8.01 3.21
C ARG A 11 0.93 7.23 4.08
N VAL A 12 1.58 7.88 5.06
CA VAL A 12 2.51 7.24 6.00
C VAL A 12 1.79 6.22 6.90
N THR A 13 0.61 6.55 7.43
CA THR A 13 -0.17 5.62 8.27
C THR A 13 -0.65 4.41 7.48
N GLY A 14 -1.11 4.60 6.24
CA GLY A 14 -1.51 3.49 5.35
C GLY A 14 -0.32 2.59 4.98
N VAL A 15 0.85 3.19 4.82
CA VAL A 15 2.14 2.52 4.61
C VAL A 15 2.53 1.64 5.80
N ILE A 16 2.44 2.18 7.02
CA ILE A 16 2.77 1.46 8.25
C ILE A 16 1.75 0.35 8.50
N ALA A 17 0.46 0.62 8.31
CA ALA A 17 -0.61 -0.37 8.45
C ALA A 17 -0.45 -1.54 7.46
N ALA A 18 -0.11 -1.25 6.20
CA ALA A 18 0.16 -2.28 5.20
C ALA A 18 1.37 -3.14 5.58
N ALA A 19 2.47 -2.53 6.04
CA ALA A 19 3.65 -3.26 6.48
C ALA A 19 3.36 -4.18 7.69
N ILE A 20 2.55 -3.71 8.65
CA ILE A 20 2.14 -4.51 9.81
C ILE A 20 1.22 -5.65 9.38
N LEU A 21 0.23 -5.39 8.52
CA LEU A 21 -0.67 -6.42 8.00
C LEU A 21 0.10 -7.48 7.20
N PHE A 22 1.11 -7.08 6.44
CA PHE A 22 1.95 -8.00 5.66
C PHE A 22 2.81 -8.90 6.56
N GLN A 23 3.36 -8.35 7.65
CA GLN A 23 4.06 -9.15 8.67
C GLN A 23 3.09 -10.08 9.41
N ALA A 24 1.90 -9.59 9.78
CA ALA A 24 0.91 -10.34 10.55
C ALA A 24 0.24 -11.47 9.75
N THR A 25 0.10 -11.32 8.43
CA THR A 25 -0.53 -12.33 7.56
C THR A 25 0.40 -13.47 7.17
N GLY A 26 1.68 -13.46 7.58
CA GLY A 26 2.61 -14.54 7.27
C GLY A 26 2.92 -14.66 5.76
N LEU A 27 2.69 -13.61 4.97
CA LEU A 27 3.04 -13.60 3.55
C LEU A 27 4.56 -13.69 3.34
N ASP A 28 5.34 -13.13 4.27
CA ASP A 28 6.81 -13.11 4.24
C ASP A 28 7.44 -14.53 4.18
N PRO A 29 7.08 -15.49 5.06
CA PRO A 29 7.59 -16.87 4.94
C PRO A 29 7.12 -17.60 3.67
N PHE A 30 5.91 -17.33 3.17
CA PHE A 30 5.41 -17.94 1.93
C PHE A 30 6.18 -17.45 0.69
N LEU A 31 6.37 -16.12 0.57
CA LEU A 31 7.19 -15.51 -0.49
C LEU A 31 8.65 -15.95 -0.40
N ARG A 32 9.19 -16.10 0.82
CA ARG A 32 10.55 -16.62 1.05
C ARG A 32 10.69 -18.07 0.60
N GLY A 33 9.65 -18.88 0.76
CA GLY A 33 9.63 -20.26 0.30
C GLY A 33 9.67 -20.40 -1.23
N ILE A 34 9.16 -19.42 -1.97
CA ILE A 34 9.08 -19.48 -3.45
C ILE A 34 10.31 -18.88 -4.13
N GLY A 35 10.85 -17.77 -3.61
CA GLY A 35 11.94 -17.03 -4.28
C GLY A 35 13.09 -16.59 -3.37
N GLY A 36 13.09 -16.98 -2.10
CA GLY A 36 14.10 -16.57 -1.12
C GLY A 36 13.89 -15.16 -0.56
N VAL A 37 14.81 -14.75 0.29
CA VAL A 37 14.72 -13.52 1.10
C VAL A 37 14.74 -12.25 0.25
N LEU A 38 15.64 -12.18 -0.74
CA LEU A 38 15.79 -11.01 -1.61
C LEU A 38 14.56 -10.79 -2.50
N PHE A 39 14.00 -11.86 -3.07
CA PHE A 39 12.79 -11.78 -3.89
C PHE A 39 11.59 -11.27 -3.08
N SER A 40 11.41 -11.80 -1.87
CA SER A 40 10.36 -11.38 -0.95
C SER A 40 10.48 -9.91 -0.57
N PHE A 41 11.71 -9.46 -0.29
CA PHE A 41 11.99 -8.07 0.03
C PHE A 41 11.69 -7.14 -1.14
N VAL A 42 12.10 -7.50 -2.36
CA VAL A 42 11.84 -6.70 -3.57
C VAL A 42 10.33 -6.60 -3.83
N ILE A 43 9.59 -7.72 -3.75
CA ILE A 43 8.13 -7.71 -3.93
C ILE A 43 7.45 -6.87 -2.86
N LEU A 44 7.90 -6.96 -1.61
CA LEU A 44 7.38 -6.16 -0.50
C LEU A 44 7.55 -4.66 -0.77
N VAL A 45 8.74 -4.23 -1.16
CA VAL A 45 9.02 -2.84 -1.51
C VAL A 45 8.14 -2.41 -2.69
N LEU A 46 8.00 -3.26 -3.70
CA LEU A 46 7.22 -2.94 -4.90
C LEU A 46 5.72 -2.80 -4.58
N LEU A 47 5.15 -3.75 -3.83
CA LEU A 47 3.77 -3.68 -3.32
C LEU A 47 3.57 -2.46 -2.43
N PHE A 48 4.53 -2.13 -1.59
CA PHE A 48 4.48 -0.97 -0.71
C PHE A 48 4.38 0.36 -1.48
N PHE A 49 5.05 0.48 -2.62
CA PHE A 49 4.90 1.66 -3.49
C PHE A 49 3.63 1.61 -4.35
N MET A 50 3.24 0.42 -4.82
CA MET A 50 2.06 0.27 -5.68
C MET A 50 0.74 0.44 -4.91
N PHE A 51 0.65 -0.05 -3.68
CA PHE A 51 -0.58 -0.03 -2.89
C PHE A 51 -1.15 1.37 -2.67
N PRO A 52 -0.39 2.37 -2.17
CA PRO A 52 -0.89 3.74 -2.04
C PRO A 52 -1.23 4.37 -3.38
N MET A 53 -0.55 3.99 -4.47
CA MET A 53 -0.87 4.46 -5.82
C MET A 53 -2.19 3.87 -6.32
N ALA A 54 -2.43 2.58 -6.05
CA ALA A 54 -3.67 1.87 -6.36
C ALA A 54 -4.85 2.40 -5.54
N VAL A 55 -4.65 2.68 -4.25
CA VAL A 55 -5.66 3.32 -3.40
C VAL A 55 -6.00 4.71 -3.92
N GLU A 56 -4.99 5.53 -4.27
CA GLU A 56 -5.23 6.87 -4.81
C GLU A 56 -5.93 6.81 -6.17
N TYR A 57 -5.61 5.81 -7.00
CA TYR A 57 -6.31 5.54 -8.26
C TYR A 57 -7.76 5.12 -8.01
N LEU A 58 -8.00 4.22 -7.05
CA LEU A 58 -9.34 3.74 -6.69
C LEU A 58 -10.20 4.85 -6.11
N GLU A 59 -9.66 5.71 -5.24
CA GLU A 59 -10.33 6.93 -4.76
C GLU A 59 -10.69 7.86 -5.92
N ARG A 60 -9.77 8.10 -6.86
CA ARG A 60 -10.06 8.91 -8.06
C ARG A 60 -11.12 8.28 -8.95
N ALA A 61 -11.12 6.95 -9.10
CA ALA A 61 -12.08 6.22 -9.90
C ALA A 61 -13.48 6.22 -9.25
N LEU A 62 -13.56 5.97 -7.95
CA LEU A 62 -14.79 6.06 -7.15
C LEU A 62 -15.35 7.47 -7.16
N LYS A 63 -14.49 8.49 -6.98
CA LYS A 63 -14.91 9.90 -7.04
C LYS A 63 -15.46 10.28 -8.42
N ARG A 64 -14.85 9.80 -9.51
CA ARG A 64 -15.40 9.98 -10.87
C ARG A 64 -16.72 9.24 -11.07
N ARG A 65 -16.91 8.09 -10.41
CA ARG A 65 -18.13 7.28 -10.53
C ARG A 65 -19.29 7.88 -9.74
N PHE A 66 -19.02 8.49 -8.58
CA PHE A 66 -20.01 9.17 -7.73
C PHE A 66 -20.31 10.62 -8.16
N ASN A 67 -19.43 11.25 -8.95
CA ASN A 67 -19.62 12.60 -9.49
C ASN A 67 -20.18 12.60 -10.92
N ARG A 68 -20.94 11.56 -11.29
CA ARG A 68 -21.83 11.63 -12.45
C ARG A 68 -23.11 12.34 -11.99
N PRO A 69 -23.54 13.43 -12.65
CA PRO A 69 -24.82 14.07 -12.35
C PRO A 69 -25.99 13.10 -12.57
#